data_AF-Q1K1U3-F1
#
_entry.id   AF-Q1K1U3-F1
#
_cell.length_a   1.000
_cell.length_b   1.000
_cell.length_c   1.000
_cell.angle_alpha   90.00
_cell.angle_beta   90.00
_cell.angle_gamma   90.00
#
_symmetry.space_group_name_H-M   'P 1'
#
loop_
_entity.id
_entity.type
_entity.pdbx_description
1 polymer ?
#
loop_
_entity_poly.entity_id
_entity_poly.type
_entity_poly.pdbx_seq_one_letter_code
_entity_poly.pdbx_strand_id
1 'polypeptide(L)'
;MSKFQKENLKMTQTHTHESGYTLIELLTVITIIGILSTIAIPHYIAHRDKAKMATVYSTLHQIRLVQEVYKTSYQTYFSLGDTVITHADSPVEVTGTDLELYIPNGQAYQIQTPIGLEENAYTVKIKTNFDRNMDGIDDLYLFESDKTAFPLYPTSF
;
A
#
# COMPACT_ATOMS: atom_id res chain seq x y z
N MET A 1 -53.40 -72.84 -11.82
CA MET A 1 -52.25 -72.80 -12.75
C MET A 1 -51.77 -71.35 -12.85
N SER A 2 -50.49 -71.09 -12.57
CA SER A 2 -49.71 -69.91 -12.99
C SER A 2 -50.13 -68.53 -12.42
N LYS A 3 -49.30 -67.72 -11.77
CA LYS A 3 -47.86 -67.76 -11.46
C LYS A 3 -47.66 -66.78 -10.28
N PHE A 4 -47.17 -67.31 -9.17
CA PHE A 4 -46.47 -66.51 -8.16
C PHE A 4 -45.14 -66.07 -8.78
N GLN A 5 -44.96 -64.78 -9.04
CA GLN A 5 -43.62 -64.23 -9.25
C GLN A 5 -43.60 -62.76 -8.82
N LYS A 6 -43.57 -62.54 -7.49
CA LYS A 6 -42.97 -61.32 -6.94
C LYS A 6 -41.48 -61.40 -7.28
N GLU A 7 -41.06 -60.69 -8.32
CA GLU A 7 -39.64 -60.42 -8.54
C GLU A 7 -39.10 -59.71 -7.30
N ASN A 8 -38.16 -60.38 -6.62
CA ASN A 8 -37.34 -59.75 -5.61
C ASN A 8 -36.43 -58.75 -6.31
N LEU A 9 -36.83 -57.47 -6.32
CA LEU A 9 -35.99 -56.36 -6.75
C LEU A 9 -34.82 -56.28 -5.75
N LYS A 10 -33.70 -56.95 -6.06
CA LYS A 10 -32.45 -56.77 -5.32
C LYS A 10 -31.99 -55.33 -5.58
N MET A 11 -32.29 -54.44 -4.65
CA MET A 11 -31.59 -53.17 -4.54
C MET A 11 -30.12 -53.49 -4.25
N THR A 12 -29.31 -53.51 -5.30
CA THR A 12 -27.85 -53.52 -5.17
C THR A 12 -27.47 -52.20 -4.51
N GLN A 13 -27.32 -52.21 -3.18
CA GLN A 13 -26.73 -51.08 -2.46
C GLN A 13 -25.26 -50.99 -2.87
N THR A 14 -24.96 -50.03 -3.74
CA THR A 14 -23.60 -49.57 -3.98
C THR A 14 -23.15 -48.85 -2.71
N HIS A 15 -22.43 -49.54 -1.83
CA HIS A 15 -21.65 -48.90 -0.78
C HIS A 15 -20.63 -47.98 -1.44
N THR A 16 -20.95 -46.69 -1.52
CA THR A 16 -19.96 -45.66 -1.84
C THR A 16 -18.98 -45.62 -0.68
N HIS A 17 -17.75 -46.03 -0.94
CA HIS A 17 -16.68 -45.96 0.05
C HIS A 17 -16.42 -44.48 0.35
N GLU A 18 -16.90 -43.98 1.49
CA GLU A 18 -16.53 -42.63 1.93
C GLU A 18 -15.07 -42.68 2.36
N SER A 19 -14.20 -42.08 1.54
CA SER A 19 -12.78 -41.91 1.83
C SER A 19 -12.60 -40.71 2.75
N GLY A 20 -12.30 -40.96 4.02
CA GLY A 20 -11.89 -39.93 4.99
C GLY A 20 -10.38 -39.69 4.97
N TYR A 21 -9.96 -38.45 5.21
CA TYR A 21 -8.54 -38.09 5.40
C TYR A 21 -8.03 -38.62 6.75
N THR A 22 -6.76 -39.00 6.79
CA THR A 22 -6.12 -39.42 8.04
C THR A 22 -5.69 -38.21 8.88
N LEU A 23 -5.66 -38.38 10.21
CA LEU A 23 -5.16 -37.34 11.11
C LEU A 23 -3.69 -36.97 10.84
N ILE A 24 -2.89 -37.94 10.39
CA ILE A 24 -1.48 -37.72 10.08
C ILE A 24 -1.27 -36.89 8.81
N GLU A 25 -2.14 -37.05 7.80
CA GLU A 25 -2.13 -36.19 6.61
C GLU A 25 -2.40 -34.73 6.99
N LEU A 26 -3.38 -34.49 7.85
CA LEU A 26 -3.66 -33.13 8.30
C LEU A 26 -2.53 -32.56 9.20
N LEU A 27 -1.99 -33.39 10.10
CA LEU A 27 -0.94 -33.00 11.04
C LEU A 27 0.36 -32.58 10.33
N THR A 28 0.79 -33.35 9.33
CA THR A 28 2.01 -33.05 8.57
C THR A 28 1.84 -31.77 7.74
N VAL A 29 0.66 -31.53 7.15
CA VAL A 29 0.37 -30.31 6.38
C VAL A 29 0.46 -29.06 7.26
N ILE A 30 -0.21 -29.03 8.40
CA ILE A 30 -0.16 -27.86 9.30
C ILE A 30 1.25 -27.63 9.86
N THR A 31 2.02 -28.71 10.06
CA THR A 31 3.41 -28.63 10.51
C THR A 31 4.29 -27.95 9.45
N ILE A 32 4.17 -28.37 8.18
CA ILE A 32 4.93 -27.77 7.07
C ILE A 32 4.52 -26.30 6.88
N ILE A 33 3.22 -25.99 6.90
CA ILE A 33 2.73 -24.60 6.79
C ILE A 33 3.25 -23.76 7.95
N GLY A 34 3.29 -24.28 9.18
CA GLY A 34 3.82 -23.57 10.35
C GLY A 34 5.31 -23.23 10.23
N ILE A 35 6.12 -24.16 9.73
CA ILE A 35 7.56 -23.94 9.49
C ILE A 35 7.75 -22.85 8.42
N LEU A 36 7.04 -22.96 7.28
CA LEU A 36 7.16 -21.97 6.20
C LEU A 36 6.67 -20.59 6.63
N SER A 37 5.55 -20.52 7.36
CA SER A 37 4.94 -19.26 7.79
C SER A 37 5.85 -18.47 8.73
N THR A 38 6.63 -19.15 9.58
CA THR A 38 7.55 -18.51 10.52
C THR A 38 8.61 -17.67 9.81
N ILE A 39 9.10 -18.11 8.66
CA ILE A 39 10.10 -17.38 7.85
C ILE A 39 9.39 -16.39 6.90
N ALA A 40 8.27 -16.80 6.32
CA ALA A 40 7.57 -16.03 5.30
C ALA A 40 6.94 -14.74 5.83
N ILE A 41 6.31 -14.76 7.02
CA ILE A 41 5.58 -13.61 7.58
C ILE A 41 6.48 -12.38 7.80
N PRO A 42 7.60 -12.44 8.56
CA PRO A 42 8.44 -11.26 8.79
C PRO A 42 9.05 -10.72 7.50
N HIS A 43 9.44 -11.62 6.58
CA HIS A 43 9.96 -11.25 5.28
C HIS A 43 8.89 -10.52 4.44
N TYR A 44 7.65 -11.02 4.44
CA TYR A 44 6.52 -10.41 3.75
C TYR A 44 6.20 -9.02 4.30
N ILE A 45 6.20 -8.83 5.62
CA ILE A 45 5.97 -7.52 6.25
C ILE A 45 7.03 -6.51 5.76
N ALA A 46 8.31 -6.86 5.84
CA ALA A 46 9.38 -5.99 5.36
C ALA A 46 9.28 -5.66 3.85
N HIS A 47 8.89 -6.64 3.02
CA HIS A 47 8.67 -6.43 1.58
C HIS A 47 7.52 -5.46 1.32
N ARG A 48 6.40 -5.66 2.01
CA ARG A 48 5.24 -4.78 1.91
C ARG A 48 5.58 -3.35 2.34
N ASP A 49 6.33 -3.18 3.42
CA ASP A 49 6.70 -1.86 3.92
C ASP A 49 7.69 -1.15 2.98
N LYS A 50 8.61 -1.91 2.37
CA LYS A 50 9.48 -1.39 1.30
C LYS A 50 8.68 -0.95 0.07
N ALA A 51 7.64 -1.70 -0.33
CA ALA A 51 6.78 -1.33 -1.45
C ALA A 51 5.96 -0.05 -1.16
N LYS A 52 5.44 0.07 0.07
CA LYS A 52 4.76 1.29 0.55
C LYS A 52 5.70 2.51 0.48
N MET A 53 6.94 2.36 0.93
CA MET A 53 7.96 3.42 0.81
C MET A 53 8.34 3.76 -0.61
N ALA A 54 8.51 2.76 -1.49
CA ALA A 54 8.80 3.00 -2.89
C ALA A 54 7.75 3.90 -3.55
N THR A 55 6.48 3.74 -3.15
CA THR A 55 5.38 4.59 -3.62
C THR A 55 5.52 6.05 -3.14
N VAL A 56 5.87 6.25 -1.87
CA VAL A 56 6.13 7.58 -1.29
C VAL A 56 7.30 8.26 -2.01
N TYR A 57 8.42 7.55 -2.21
CA TYR A 57 9.57 8.06 -2.95
C TYR A 57 9.25 8.41 -4.40
N SER A 58 8.46 7.57 -5.09
CA SER A 58 8.07 7.83 -6.47
C SER A 58 7.24 9.11 -6.59
N THR A 59 6.29 9.30 -5.66
CA THR A 59 5.43 10.50 -5.67
C THR A 59 6.25 11.76 -5.35
N LEU A 60 7.16 11.67 -4.38
CA LEU A 60 8.09 12.76 -4.07
C LEU A 60 9.00 13.12 -5.24
N HIS A 61 9.45 12.13 -6.00
CA HIS A 61 10.23 12.37 -7.21
C HIS A 61 9.42 13.15 -8.25
N GLN A 62 8.14 12.81 -8.44
CA GLN A 62 7.23 13.58 -9.31
C GLN A 62 7.06 15.01 -8.81
N ILE A 63 6.82 15.20 -7.50
CA ILE A 63 6.73 16.53 -6.88
C ILE A 63 8.00 17.34 -7.17
N ARG A 64 9.18 16.75 -6.99
CA ARG A 64 10.45 17.44 -7.27
C ARG A 64 10.56 17.89 -8.72
N LEU A 65 10.20 17.04 -9.68
CA LEU A 65 10.23 17.39 -11.11
C LEU A 65 9.31 18.57 -11.41
N VAL A 66 8.08 18.51 -10.91
CA VAL A 66 7.09 19.60 -11.03
C VAL A 66 7.64 20.90 -10.44
N GLN A 67 8.22 20.84 -9.24
CA GLN A 67 8.78 22.00 -8.56
C GLN A 67 9.92 22.65 -9.35
N GLU A 68 10.81 21.87 -9.96
CA GLU A 68 11.90 22.41 -10.79
C GLU A 68 11.39 23.05 -12.09
N VAL A 69 10.37 22.45 -12.72
CA VAL A 69 9.73 23.03 -13.92
C VAL A 69 9.01 24.33 -13.59
N TYR A 70 8.27 24.35 -12.47
CA TYR A 70 7.58 25.54 -12.00
C TYR A 70 8.57 26.65 -11.65
N LYS A 71 9.66 26.33 -10.94
CA LYS A 71 10.72 27.28 -10.61
C LYS A 71 11.41 27.87 -11.84
N THR A 72 11.63 27.07 -12.87
CA THR A 72 12.23 27.55 -14.12
C THR A 72 11.35 28.62 -14.78
N SER A 73 10.03 28.48 -14.66
CA SER A 73 9.06 29.38 -15.31
C SER A 73 8.73 30.62 -14.48
N TYR A 74 8.62 30.48 -13.15
CA TYR A 74 8.11 31.53 -12.25
C TYR A 74 9.13 32.02 -11.22
N GLN A 75 10.38 31.53 -11.26
CA GLN A 75 11.46 31.85 -10.30
C GLN A 75 11.11 31.60 -8.83
N THR A 76 10.04 30.86 -8.56
CA THR A 76 9.56 30.50 -7.22
C THR A 76 9.05 29.06 -7.24
N TYR A 77 8.87 28.44 -6.07
CA TYR A 77 8.31 27.10 -5.96
C TYR A 77 6.79 27.13 -5.89
N PHE A 78 6.15 26.06 -6.36
CA PHE A 78 4.71 25.89 -6.29
C PHE A 78 4.30 25.53 -4.85
N SER A 79 3.20 26.13 -4.38
CA SER A 79 2.67 25.92 -3.03
C SER A 79 1.19 25.58 -3.09
N LEU A 80 0.79 24.57 -2.33
CA LEU A 80 -0.61 24.19 -2.14
C LEU A 80 -1.20 24.83 -0.87
N GLY A 81 -0.40 25.55 -0.09
CA GLY A 81 -0.81 26.13 1.20
C GLY A 81 -1.25 25.05 2.18
N ASP A 82 -2.36 25.29 2.89
CA ASP A 82 -2.98 24.31 3.81
C ASP A 82 -3.81 23.23 3.08
N THR A 83 -3.81 23.21 1.75
CA THR A 83 -4.56 22.23 0.98
C THR A 83 -3.94 20.85 1.14
N VAL A 84 -4.68 19.96 1.78
CA VAL A 84 -4.33 18.55 1.94
C VAL A 84 -4.95 17.77 0.81
N ILE A 85 -4.12 17.17 -0.06
CA ILE A 85 -4.64 16.31 -1.13
C ILE A 85 -4.52 14.87 -0.65
N THR A 86 -5.64 14.27 -0.26
CA THR A 86 -5.73 12.94 0.40
C THR A 86 -6.00 11.79 -0.58
N HIS A 87 -6.52 12.12 -1.76
CA HIS A 87 -6.70 11.23 -2.90
C HIS A 87 -7.16 12.11 -4.05
N ALA A 88 -6.54 11.97 -5.21
CA ALA A 88 -7.07 12.58 -6.40
C ALA A 88 -7.42 11.41 -7.34
N ASP A 89 -8.72 11.07 -7.43
CA ASP A 89 -9.26 10.12 -8.43
C ASP A 89 -8.93 10.56 -9.87
N SER A 90 -8.50 11.81 -10.01
CA SER A 90 -7.92 12.40 -11.21
C SER A 90 -6.58 13.05 -10.83
N PRO A 91 -5.58 13.05 -11.70
CA PRO A 91 -4.32 13.73 -11.45
C PRO A 91 -4.53 15.19 -11.04
N VAL A 92 -3.67 15.68 -10.13
CA VAL A 92 -3.74 17.06 -9.64
C VAL A 92 -3.00 17.95 -10.63
N GLU A 93 -3.74 18.81 -11.32
CA GLU A 93 -3.17 19.86 -12.16
C GLU A 93 -2.35 20.84 -11.33
N VAL A 94 -1.12 21.09 -11.75
CA VAL A 94 -0.27 22.09 -11.12
C VAL A 94 -0.45 23.39 -11.89
N THR A 95 -1.27 24.29 -11.33
CA THR A 95 -1.57 25.61 -11.91
C THR A 95 -0.30 26.30 -12.38
N GLY A 96 -0.23 26.66 -13.67
CA GLY A 96 0.92 27.33 -14.28
C GLY A 96 1.91 26.40 -14.98
N THR A 97 1.71 25.08 -14.95
CA THR A 97 2.48 24.09 -15.70
C THR A 97 1.54 23.09 -16.39
N ASP A 98 1.98 22.45 -17.47
CA ASP A 98 1.26 21.34 -18.12
C ASP A 98 1.56 19.99 -17.44
N LEU A 99 1.85 20.00 -16.14
CA LEU A 99 2.23 18.82 -15.38
C LEU A 99 1.15 18.46 -14.36
N GLU A 100 0.93 17.17 -14.26
CA GLU A 100 -0.02 16.56 -13.34
C GLU A 100 0.71 15.76 -12.26
N LEU A 101 0.20 15.81 -11.03
CA LEU A 101 0.68 15.00 -9.91
C LEU A 101 -0.28 13.85 -9.62
N TYR A 102 0.24 12.62 -9.61
CA TYR A 102 -0.52 11.46 -9.20
C TYR A 102 -0.26 11.14 -7.73
N ILE A 103 -1.33 11.19 -6.92
CA ILE A 103 -1.25 10.85 -5.50
C ILE A 103 -1.92 9.49 -5.27
N PRO A 104 -1.16 8.47 -4.81
CA PRO A 104 -1.70 7.16 -4.49
C PRO A 104 -2.82 7.22 -3.45
N ASN A 105 -3.80 6.32 -3.58
CA ASN A 105 -4.89 6.21 -2.61
C ASN A 105 -4.37 5.97 -1.18
N GLY A 106 -4.93 6.71 -0.22
CA GLY A 106 -4.62 6.59 1.20
C GLY A 106 -3.35 7.32 1.62
N GLN A 107 -2.77 8.14 0.76
CA GLN A 107 -1.68 9.04 1.14
C GLN A 107 -2.14 10.47 0.94
N ALA A 108 -1.76 11.33 1.87
CA ALA A 108 -2.07 12.74 1.83
C ALA A 108 -0.81 13.59 1.76
N TYR A 109 -0.75 14.49 0.79
CA TYR A 109 0.40 15.37 0.57
C TYR A 109 -0.02 16.82 0.80
N GLN A 110 0.83 17.57 1.50
CA GLN A 110 0.76 19.02 1.61
C GLN A 110 2.11 19.58 1.18
N ILE A 111 2.10 20.52 0.24
CA ILE A 111 3.30 21.18 -0.24
C ILE A 111 3.26 22.63 0.24
N GLN A 112 4.24 23.01 1.06
CA GLN A 112 4.32 24.32 1.67
C GLN A 112 5.64 24.97 1.28
N THR A 113 5.57 26.12 0.64
CA THR A 113 6.71 27.03 0.49
C THR A 113 6.69 28.03 1.64
N PRO A 114 7.84 28.38 2.22
CA PRO A 114 7.94 29.53 3.11
C PRO A 114 7.40 30.78 2.41
N ILE A 115 6.74 31.65 3.18
CA ILE A 115 6.22 32.91 2.65
C ILE A 115 7.40 33.89 2.59
N GLY A 116 8.02 34.01 1.42
CA GLY A 116 9.13 34.93 1.17
C GLY A 116 9.84 34.62 -0.16
N LEU A 117 10.19 35.66 -0.92
CA LEU A 117 10.80 35.52 -2.26
C LEU A 117 12.28 35.07 -2.22
N GLU A 118 12.89 34.97 -1.04
CA GLU A 118 14.33 34.67 -0.89
C GLU A 118 14.63 33.21 -0.51
N GLU A 119 13.62 32.45 -0.06
CA GLU A 119 13.82 31.06 0.32
C GLU A 119 13.62 30.15 -0.88
N ASN A 120 14.74 29.71 -1.47
CA ASN A 120 14.81 28.70 -2.52
C ASN A 120 14.53 27.29 -1.96
N ALA A 121 13.54 27.14 -1.09
CA ALA A 121 13.18 25.88 -0.47
C ALA A 121 11.66 25.65 -0.48
N TYR A 122 11.28 24.38 -0.48
CA TYR A 122 9.91 23.94 -0.24
C TYR A 122 9.92 22.76 0.72
N THR A 123 8.82 22.58 1.42
CA THR A 123 8.59 21.44 2.31
C THR A 123 7.40 20.63 1.83
N VAL A 124 7.46 19.31 1.99
CA VAL A 124 6.36 18.40 1.68
C VAL A 124 6.05 17.57 2.91
N LYS A 125 4.84 17.71 3.44
CA LYS A 125 4.32 16.86 4.51
C LYS A 125 3.52 15.73 3.88
N ILE A 126 3.80 14.49 4.27
CA ILE A 126 3.21 13.30 3.70
C ILE A 126 2.62 12.46 4.82
N LYS A 127 1.30 12.54 4.98
CA LYS A 127 0.58 11.64 5.87
C LYS A 127 0.28 10.35 5.12
N THR A 128 0.70 9.23 5.66
CA THR A 128 0.44 7.92 5.05
C THR A 128 -0.82 7.29 5.64
N ASN A 129 -1.20 6.11 5.16
CA ASN A 129 -2.22 5.24 5.75
C ASN A 129 -1.61 3.97 6.35
N PHE A 130 -0.33 4.05 6.72
CA PHE A 130 0.36 2.92 7.31
C PHE A 130 1.22 3.36 8.46
N ASP A 131 1.35 2.45 9.40
CA ASP A 131 2.17 2.58 10.58
C ASP A 131 3.32 1.58 10.43
N ARG A 132 4.55 2.06 10.21
CA ARG A 132 5.74 1.19 10.14
C ARG A 132 6.37 0.99 11.51
N ASN A 133 6.32 2.00 12.38
CA ASN A 133 6.94 1.92 13.71
C ASN A 133 6.07 1.15 14.72
N MET A 134 4.86 0.78 14.34
CA MET A 134 3.85 0.05 15.10
C MET A 134 3.39 0.80 16.36
N ASP A 135 3.35 2.14 16.31
CA ASP A 135 2.93 2.98 17.44
C ASP A 135 1.40 3.22 17.52
N GLY A 136 0.64 2.75 16.53
CA GLY A 136 -0.80 2.90 16.42
C GLY A 136 -1.24 4.19 15.73
N ILE A 137 -0.32 4.99 15.21
CA ILE A 137 -0.57 6.24 14.50
C ILE A 137 -0.02 6.09 13.07
N ASP A 138 -0.75 6.60 12.07
CA ASP A 138 -0.25 6.61 10.69
C ASP A 138 1.05 7.43 10.59
N ASP A 139 2.05 6.87 9.89
CA ASP A 139 3.33 7.54 9.72
C ASP A 139 3.15 8.89 9.00
N LEU A 140 3.84 9.91 9.50
CA LEU A 140 3.99 11.21 8.85
C LEU A 140 5.46 11.44 8.49
N TYR A 141 5.70 11.86 7.25
CA TYR A 141 7.02 12.20 6.73
C TYR A 141 7.09 13.68 6.35
N LEU A 142 8.24 14.32 6.62
CA LEU A 142 8.52 15.70 6.25
C LEU A 142 9.69 15.73 5.29
N PHE A 143 9.51 16.16 4.04
CA PHE A 143 10.62 16.43 3.14
C PHE A 143 10.90 17.93 3.11
N GLU A 144 12.17 18.30 3.09
CA GLU A 144 12.63 19.68 2.89
C GLU A 144 13.60 19.67 1.72
N SER A 145 13.42 20.57 0.76
CA SER A 145 14.17 20.53 -0.50
C SER A 145 15.64 20.94 -0.38
N ASP A 146 15.99 21.69 0.67
CA ASP A 146 17.35 22.09 1.02
C ASP A 146 18.14 20.95 1.66
N LYS A 147 17.44 20.02 2.33
CA LYS A 147 18.01 18.82 2.92
C LYS A 147 18.13 17.73 1.85
N THR A 148 19.32 17.15 1.77
CA THR A 148 19.60 16.01 0.87
C THR A 148 18.98 14.70 1.36
N ALA A 149 18.53 14.64 2.62
CA ALA A 149 17.98 13.45 3.24
C ALA A 149 16.49 13.63 3.55
N PHE A 150 15.68 12.69 3.05
CA PHE A 150 14.36 12.44 3.60
C PHE A 150 14.54 11.96 5.04
N PRO A 151 13.93 12.60 6.06
CA PRO A 151 13.86 11.99 7.37
C PRO A 151 13.12 10.67 7.20
N LEU A 152 13.86 9.59 7.45
CA LEU A 152 13.37 8.21 7.38
C LEU A 152 12.58 7.83 8.63
N TYR A 153 12.38 8.78 9.53
CA TYR A 153 11.71 8.57 10.79
C TYR A 153 10.29 9.14 10.68
N PRO A 154 9.26 8.31 10.94
CA PRO A 154 7.92 8.85 11.15
C PRO A 154 8.00 9.85 12.29
N THR A 155 7.56 11.08 12.03
CA THR A 155 7.45 12.11 13.06
C THR A 155 6.05 12.06 13.63
N SER A 156 5.89 11.72 14.90
CA SER A 156 4.63 11.95 15.61
C SER A 156 4.50 13.45 15.90
N PHE A 157 3.31 14.00 15.65
CA PHE A 157 2.91 15.29 16.22
C PHE A 157 2.14 15.04 17.51
#